data_AF-A0A161SDA0-F1
#
_entry.id   AF-A0A161SDA0-F1
#
_cell.length_a   1.000
_cell.length_b   1.000
_cell.length_c   1.000
_cell.angle_alpha   90.00
_cell.angle_beta   90.00
_cell.angle_gamma   90.00
#
_symmetry.space_group_name_H-M   'P 1'
#
loop_
_entity.id
_entity.type
_entity.pdbx_description
1 polymer ?
#
loop_
_entity_poly.entity_id
_entity_poly.type
_entity_poly.pdbx_seq_one_letter_code
_entity_poly.pdbx_strand_id
1 'polypeptide(L)'
;MYVALIQLINLLNSNYVVGDKSAKIFFKRHGNEDLYAEFNYSEIELNEIIGRVKEENEIQIVKRTQLNNKDKITVFCEVKK
;
A
#
# COMPACT_ATOMS: atom_id res chain seq x y z
N MET A 1 -0.74 -7.73 -2.45
CA MET A 1 -1.54 -6.48 -2.63
C MET A 1 -2.79 -6.46 -1.77
N TYR A 2 -3.58 -7.54 -1.71
CA TYR A 2 -4.73 -7.67 -0.79
C TYR A 2 -4.35 -7.48 0.68
N VAL A 3 -3.15 -7.93 1.06
CA VAL A 3 -2.59 -7.81 2.42
C VAL A 3 -2.53 -6.36 2.91
N ALA A 4 -2.14 -5.41 2.05
CA ALA A 4 -2.05 -3.99 2.42
C ALA A 4 -3.42 -3.36 2.71
N LEU A 5 -4.44 -3.75 1.92
CA LEU A 5 -5.81 -3.29 2.10
C LEU A 5 -6.39 -3.81 3.42
N ILE A 6 -6.17 -5.10 3.72
CA ILE A 6 -6.61 -5.73 4.97
C ILE A 6 -5.91 -5.09 6.18
N GLN A 7 -4.61 -4.80 6.08
CA GLN A 7 -3.90 -4.08 7.15
C GLN A 7 -4.53 -2.71 7.42
N LEU A 8 -4.82 -1.95 6.37
CA LEU A 8 -5.44 -0.62 6.54
C LEU A 8 -6.86 -0.71 7.12
N ILE A 9 -7.67 -1.68 6.69
CA ILE A 9 -9.00 -1.95 7.27
C ILE A 9 -8.90 -2.24 8.77
N ASN A 10 -7.95 -3.10 9.16
CA ASN A 10 -7.72 -3.45 10.56
C ASN A 10 -7.26 -2.23 11.38
N LEU A 11 -6.45 -1.35 10.80
CA LEU A 11 -5.96 -0.13 11.47
C LEU A 11 -7.04 0.95 11.60
N LEU A 12 -7.91 1.10 10.60
CA LEU A 12 -8.96 2.12 10.58
C LEU A 12 -10.24 1.70 11.34
N ASN A 13 -10.37 0.43 11.72
CA ASN A 13 -11.56 -0.15 12.35
C ASN A 13 -12.83 -0.01 11.47
N SER A 14 -13.96 -0.51 11.96
CA SER A 14 -15.24 -0.62 11.23
C SER A 14 -15.92 0.71 10.88
N ASN A 15 -15.33 1.86 11.23
CA ASN A 15 -15.91 3.18 10.97
C ASN A 15 -15.63 3.71 9.56
N TYR A 16 -14.73 3.07 8.81
CA TYR A 16 -14.34 3.50 7.47
C TYR A 16 -14.45 2.35 6.48
N VAL A 17 -14.91 2.66 5.27
CA VAL A 17 -14.91 1.72 4.14
C VAL A 17 -13.64 1.94 3.33
N VAL A 18 -12.79 0.90 3.27
CA VAL A 18 -11.56 0.93 2.47
C VAL A 18 -11.77 0.08 1.22
N GLY A 19 -11.59 0.69 0.05
CA GLY A 19 -11.71 0.03 -1.24
C GLY A 19 -10.48 0.26 -2.11
N ASP A 20 -10.23 -0.67 -3.04
CA ASP A 20 -9.27 -0.46 -4.11
C ASP A 20 -9.95 0.24 -5.31
N LYS A 21 -9.31 1.28 -5.83
CA LYS A 21 -9.80 2.02 -7.02
C LYS A 21 -8.99 1.69 -8.27
N SER A 22 -7.68 1.53 -8.15
CA SER A 22 -6.82 1.16 -9.28
C SER A 22 -5.43 0.74 -8.81
N ALA A 23 -4.82 -0.19 -9.53
CA ALA A 23 -3.45 -0.62 -9.32
C ALA A 23 -2.64 -0.39 -10.60
N LYS A 24 -1.46 0.21 -10.49
CA LYS A 24 -0.48 0.29 -11.59
C LYS A 24 0.77 -0.47 -11.20
N ILE A 25 1.15 -1.42 -12.04
CA ILE A 25 2.31 -2.29 -11.81
C ILE A 25 3.35 -1.99 -12.90
N PHE A 26 4.55 -1.62 -12.47
CA PHE A 26 5.69 -1.32 -13.33
C PHE A 26 6.70 -2.46 -13.20
N PHE A 27 6.70 -3.35 -14.18
CA PHE A 27 7.66 -4.46 -14.27
C PHE A 27 9.00 -3.93 -14.77
N LYS A 28 10.06 -4.08 -13.98
CA LYS A 28 11.43 -3.66 -14.35
C LYS A 28 12.29 -4.84 -14.78
N ARG A 29 12.10 -6.01 -14.15
CA ARG A 29 12.85 -7.25 -14.44
C ARG A 29 11.96 -8.47 -14.22
N HIS A 30 12.32 -9.58 -14.86
CA HIS A 30 11.66 -10.86 -14.63
C HIS A 30 11.95 -11.35 -13.21
N GLY A 31 10.88 -11.67 -12.46
CA GLY A 31 10.98 -12.27 -11.12
C GLY A 31 11.23 -13.76 -11.25
N ASN A 32 12.50 -14.15 -11.36
CA ASN A 32 12.90 -15.56 -11.40
C ASN A 32 13.18 -16.13 -9.99
N GLU A 33 12.88 -15.36 -8.95
CA GLU A 33 13.11 -15.66 -7.54
C GLU A 33 11.94 -15.17 -6.69
N ASP A 34 11.90 -15.62 -5.43
CA ASP A 34 10.87 -15.19 -4.46
C ASP A 34 11.01 -13.69 -4.17
N LEU A 35 9.91 -12.97 -4.39
CA LEU A 35 9.85 -11.52 -4.19
C LEU A 35 9.14 -11.17 -2.89
N TYR A 36 9.68 -10.18 -2.19
CA TYR A 36 9.15 -9.68 -0.94
C TYR A 36 8.72 -8.22 -1.10
N ALA A 37 7.62 -7.88 -0.42
CA ALA A 37 7.10 -6.52 -0.36
C ALA A 37 6.74 -6.20 1.10
N GLU A 38 7.20 -5.05 1.57
CA GLU A 38 6.87 -4.56 2.90
C GLU A 38 5.80 -3.46 2.81
N PHE A 39 4.85 -3.55 3.73
CA PHE A 39 3.77 -2.59 3.87
C PHE A 39 3.76 -2.13 5.33
N ASN A 40 4.09 -0.86 5.53
CA ASN A 40 4.07 -0.23 6.85
C ASN A 40 3.25 1.05 6.77
N TYR A 41 2.35 1.22 7.73
CA TYR A 41 1.62 2.45 7.99
C TYR A 41 2.14 3.02 9.30
N SER A 42 2.59 4.28 9.29
CA SER A 42 2.97 4.96 10.53
C SER A 42 1.72 5.52 11.21
N GLU A 43 1.76 5.68 12.53
CA GLU A 43 0.66 6.30 13.26
C GLU A 43 0.38 7.74 12.79
N ILE A 44 1.43 8.48 12.42
CA ILE A 44 1.33 9.84 11.88
C ILE A 44 0.53 9.81 10.58
N GLU A 45 0.89 8.93 9.65
CA GLU A 45 0.17 8.79 8.38
C GLU A 45 -1.28 8.35 8.60
N LEU A 46 -1.53 7.43 9.53
CA LEU A 46 -2.89 6.99 9.84
C LEU A 46 -3.76 8.14 10.34
N ASN A 47 -3.22 8.99 11.22
CA ASN A 47 -3.92 10.16 11.74
C ASN A 47 -4.19 11.21 10.65
N GLU A 48 -3.24 11.41 9.73
CA GLU A 48 -3.45 12.28 8.56
C GLU A 48 -4.56 11.74 7.66
N ILE A 49 -4.56 10.43 7.36
CA ILE A 49 -5.61 9.77 6.58
C ILE A 49 -6.98 9.98 7.23
N ILE A 50 -7.09 9.72 8.54
CA ILE A 50 -8.34 9.89 9.29
C ILE A 50 -8.79 11.35 9.29
N GLY A 51 -7.87 12.29 9.51
CA GLY A 51 -8.17 13.73 9.49
C GLY A 51 -8.73 14.17 8.15
N ARG A 52 -8.05 13.78 7.06
CA ARG A 52 -8.48 14.11 5.70
C ARG A 52 -9.79 13.46 5.31
N VAL A 53 -10.05 12.20 5.69
CA VAL A 53 -11.37 11.57 5.45
C VAL A 53 -12.49 12.34 6.16
N LYS A 54 -12.25 12.85 7.38
CA LYS A 54 -13.25 13.63 8.11
C LYS A 54 -13.56 14.98 7.46
N GLU A 55 -12.59 15.60 6.79
CA GLU A 55 -12.78 16.87 6.09
C GLU A 55 -13.32 16.69 4.67
N GLU A 56 -12.81 15.72 3.92
CA GLU A 56 -13.06 15.54 2.49
C GLU A 56 -14.17 14.50 2.20
N ASN A 57 -14.65 13.75 3.20
CA ASN A 57 -15.57 12.59 3.13
C ASN A 57 -15.06 11.37 2.34
N GLU A 58 -14.34 11.59 1.24
CA GLU A 58 -13.63 10.57 0.46
C GLU A 58 -12.23 11.07 0.15
N ILE A 59 -11.22 10.23 0.35
CA ILE A 59 -9.87 10.50 -0.11
C ILE A 59 -9.33 9.34 -0.92
N GLN A 60 -8.41 9.66 -1.83
CA GLN A 60 -7.65 8.68 -2.57
C GLN A 60 -6.18 8.78 -2.20
N ILE A 61 -5.60 7.65 -1.78
CA ILE A 61 -4.21 7.55 -1.38
C ILE A 61 -3.52 6.60 -2.34
N VAL A 62 -2.39 7.02 -2.90
CA VAL A 62 -1.56 6.19 -3.77
C VAL A 62 -0.26 5.84 -3.03
N LYS A 63 -0.19 4.61 -2.54
CA LYS A 63 1.00 3.99 -1.96
C LYS A 63 1.89 3.41 -3.05
N ARG A 64 3.18 3.66 -2.91
CA ARG A 64 4.22 3.04 -3.73
C ARG A 64 4.85 1.91 -2.93
N THR A 65 4.84 0.71 -3.49
CA THR A 65 5.49 -0.46 -2.92
C THR A 65 6.44 -1.05 -3.93
N GLN A 66 7.60 -1.50 -3.46
CA GLN A 66 8.59 -2.16 -4.29
C GLN A 66 8.60 -3.65 -3.95
N LEU A 67 8.64 -4.47 -4.99
CA LEU A 67 8.90 -5.89 -4.88
C LEU A 67 10.39 -6.09 -5.12
N ASN A 68 11.06 -6.55 -4.08
CA ASN A 68 12.50 -6.73 -4.07
C ASN A 68 12.87 -8.17 -3.69
N ASN A 69 14.12 -8.55 -3.89
CA ASN A 69 14.64 -9.78 -3.30
C ASN A 69 14.67 -9.68 -1.76
N LYS A 70 14.91 -10.81 -1.09
CA LYS A 70 14.99 -10.90 0.38
C LYS A 70 15.96 -9.87 0.99
N ASP A 71 17.06 -9.58 0.29
CA ASP A 71 18.09 -8.63 0.73
C ASP A 71 17.75 -7.16 0.43
N LYS A 72 16.63 -6.88 -0.26
CA LYS A 72 16.19 -5.55 -0.72
C LYS A 72 17.18 -4.83 -1.65
N ILE A 73 18.11 -5.57 -2.25
CA ILE A 73 19.15 -5.04 -3.13
C ILE A 73 18.60 -4.82 -4.54
N THR A 74 17.79 -5.76 -5.02
CA THR A 74 17.28 -5.72 -6.39
C THR A 74 15.78 -5.43 -6.41
N VAL A 75 15.39 -4.37 -7.11
CA VAL A 75 13.99 -4.02 -7.36
C VAL A 75 13.53 -4.67 -8.66
N PHE A 76 12.54 -5.56 -8.58
CA PHE A 76 11.99 -6.28 -9.73
C PHE A 76 10.76 -5.60 -10.29
N CYS A 77 9.93 -5.06 -9.40
CA CYS A 77 8.68 -4.44 -9.77
C CYS A 77 8.34 -3.31 -8.80
N GLU A 78 7.70 -2.29 -9.32
CA GLU A 78 7.15 -1.20 -8.52
C GLU A 78 5.64 -1.15 -8.71
N VAL A 79 4.92 -1.22 -7.60
CA VAL A 79 3.47 -1.19 -7.56
C VAL A 79 3.04 0.16 -7.01
N LYS A 80 2.21 0.89 -7.75
CA LYS A 80 1.56 2.12 -7.31
C LYS A 80 0.09 1.81 -7.14
N LYS A 81 -0.40 1.90 -5.91
CA LYS A 81 -1.76 1.61 -5.53
C LYS A 81 -2.30 2.70 -4.65
#